data_AF-A0AAN7A215-F1
#
_entry.id   AF-A0AAN7A215-F1
#
_cell.length_a   1.000
_cell.length_b   1.000
_cell.length_c   1.000
_cell.angle_alpha   90.00
_cell.angle_beta   90.00
_cell.angle_gamma   90.00
#
_symmetry.space_group_name_H-M   'P 1'
#
loop_
_entity.id
_entity.type
_entity.pdbx_description
1 polymer ?
#
loop_
_entity_poly.entity_id
_entity_poly.type
_entity_poly.pdbx_seq_one_letter_code
_entity_poly.pdbx_strand_id
1 'polypeptide(L)'
;IQPRPYFKQGSNEILKNCRKTRSTFVTATFICENSQCSKTGWKSWKVAVLIRGYQQNGYSASVFNQRCERCKQLGTLELDQSSYINRVSYRLKKWAGISMETPDRKERKKTPPHKSDLCEGCRRGLCEF
;
A
#
# COMPACT_ATOMS: atom_id res chain seq x y z
N ILE A 1 20.80 1.30 -19.55
CA ILE A 1 19.91 2.48 -19.53
C ILE A 1 18.74 2.15 -18.61
N GLN A 2 18.62 2.79 -17.44
CA GLN A 2 17.42 2.63 -16.61
C GLN A 2 16.32 3.53 -17.20
N PRO A 3 15.14 2.98 -17.58
CA PRO A 3 14.07 3.79 -18.15
C PRO A 3 13.57 4.81 -17.12
N ARG A 4 13.32 6.04 -17.57
CA ARG A 4 12.77 7.09 -16.70
C ARG A 4 11.36 6.68 -16.26
N PRO A 5 11.07 6.61 -14.95
CA PRO A 5 9.74 6.27 -14.47
C PRO A 5 8.77 7.39 -14.82
N TYR A 6 7.65 7.02 -15.44
CA TYR A 6 6.57 7.94 -15.79
C TYR A 6 5.39 7.73 -14.84
N PHE A 7 5.00 8.80 -14.14
CA PHE A 7 3.91 8.82 -13.17
C PHE A 7 2.68 9.48 -13.83
N LYS A 8 1.63 8.71 -14.16
CA LYS A 8 0.37 9.26 -14.68
C LYS A 8 -0.64 9.48 -13.55
N GLN A 9 -1.24 10.68 -13.47
CA GLN A 9 -2.37 11.00 -12.57
C GLN A 9 -3.64 10.26 -13.01
N GLY A 10 -4.43 9.75 -12.04
CA GLY A 10 -5.48 8.75 -12.27
C GLY A 10 -6.78 9.28 -12.88
N SER A 11 -6.91 9.20 -14.21
CA SER A 11 -8.20 9.22 -14.91
C SER A 11 -8.76 7.80 -15.10
N ASN A 12 -10.07 7.66 -15.30
CA ASN A 12 -10.74 6.36 -15.57
C ASN A 12 -10.19 5.63 -16.80
N GLU A 13 -9.68 6.37 -17.79
CA GLU A 13 -9.02 5.80 -18.99
C GLU A 13 -7.67 5.14 -18.66
N ILE A 14 -7.00 5.56 -17.60
CA ILE A 14 -5.71 5.00 -17.18
C ILE A 14 -5.90 3.64 -16.53
N LEU A 15 -6.99 3.41 -15.79
CA LEU A 15 -7.32 2.10 -15.25
C LEU A 15 -7.53 1.05 -16.35
N LYS A 16 -8.11 1.43 -17.50
CA LYS A 16 -8.28 0.54 -18.67
C LYS A 16 -6.94 0.06 -19.27
N ASN A 17 -5.86 0.82 -19.08
CA ASN A 17 -4.52 0.48 -19.60
C ASN A 17 -3.65 -0.26 -18.58
N CYS A 18 -4.19 -0.61 -17.42
CA CYS A 18 -3.46 -1.40 -16.42
C CYS A 18 -3.30 -2.85 -16.91
N ARG A 19 -2.05 -3.31 -17.05
CA ARG A 19 -1.75 -4.68 -17.48
C ARG A 19 -1.35 -5.61 -16.36
N LYS A 20 -0.85 -5.05 -15.26
CA LYS A 20 -0.34 -5.80 -14.12
C LYS A 20 -0.80 -5.13 -12.83
N THR A 21 -1.30 -5.90 -11.90
CA THR A 21 -1.64 -5.43 -10.55
C THR A 21 -0.95 -6.31 -9.52
N ARG A 22 -0.61 -5.71 -8.38
CA ARG A 22 -0.19 -6.47 -7.22
C ARG A 22 -0.66 -5.79 -5.95
N SER A 23 -1.40 -6.52 -5.15
CA SER A 23 -1.65 -6.14 -3.76
C SER A 23 -0.53 -6.62 -2.83
N THR A 24 -0.16 -5.77 -1.90
CA THR A 24 0.79 -6.05 -0.82
C THR A 24 0.47 -5.14 0.37
N PHE A 25 1.27 -5.22 1.42
CA PHE A 25 1.21 -4.29 2.54
C PHE A 25 2.55 -3.61 2.78
N VAL A 26 2.46 -2.41 3.34
CA VAL A 26 3.55 -1.61 3.89
C VAL A 26 3.29 -1.36 5.37
N THR A 27 4.32 -0.93 6.09
CA THR A 27 4.20 -0.53 7.49
C THR A 27 3.83 0.95 7.54
N ALA A 28 2.87 1.32 8.39
CA ALA A 28 2.57 2.72 8.66
C ALA A 28 1.97 2.89 10.07
N THR A 29 2.08 4.09 10.62
CA THR A 29 1.34 4.49 11.82
C THR A 29 0.11 5.27 11.39
N PHE A 30 -1.07 4.90 11.90
CA PHE A 30 -2.30 5.67 11.68
C PHE A 30 -2.54 6.62 12.85
N ILE A 31 -2.82 7.88 12.52
CA ILE A 31 -3.11 8.95 13.48
C ILE A 31 -4.54 9.42 13.25
N CYS A 32 -5.34 9.46 14.33
CA CYS A 32 -6.68 10.02 14.27
C CYS A 32 -6.59 11.53 14.47
N GLU A 33 -6.98 12.31 13.45
CA GLU A 33 -6.90 13.78 13.49
C GLU A 33 -8.15 14.44 14.07
N ASN A 34 -9.18 13.65 14.37
CA ASN A 34 -10.38 14.18 15.00
C ASN A 34 -10.08 14.58 16.44
N SER A 35 -9.99 15.89 16.71
CA SER A 35 -9.74 16.47 18.04
C SER A 35 -10.81 16.11 19.07
N GLN A 36 -12.03 15.81 18.64
CA GLN A 36 -13.13 15.35 19.50
C GLN A 36 -13.05 13.84 19.80
N CYS A 37 -12.11 13.12 19.18
CA CYS A 37 -11.90 11.70 19.40
C CYS A 37 -10.83 11.49 20.47
N SER A 38 -11.21 10.90 21.60
CA SER A 38 -10.27 10.62 22.70
C SER A 38 -9.19 9.56 22.37
N LYS A 39 -9.26 8.91 21.20
CA LYS A 39 -8.26 7.94 20.74
C LYS A 39 -7.30 8.64 19.78
N THR A 40 -6.01 8.62 20.12
CA THR A 40 -4.92 9.28 19.38
C THR A 40 -4.55 8.60 18.06
N GLY A 41 -4.86 7.31 17.89
CA GLY A 41 -4.51 6.57 16.68
C GLY A 41 -4.26 5.09 16.99
N TRP A 42 -3.83 4.33 15.98
CA TRP A 42 -3.43 2.93 16.18
C TRP A 42 -2.37 2.53 15.15
N LYS A 43 -1.45 1.65 15.55
CA LYS A 43 -0.42 1.14 14.64
C LYS A 43 -0.94 -0.10 13.91
N SER A 44 -1.41 0.09 12.68
CA SER A 44 -1.55 -1.02 11.73
C SER A 44 -0.20 -1.26 11.09
N TRP A 45 0.52 -2.27 11.55
CA TRP A 45 1.76 -2.69 10.91
C TRP A 45 1.55 -3.19 9.46
N LYS A 46 0.30 -3.28 8.99
CA LYS A 46 -0.10 -3.72 7.66
C LYS A 46 -1.12 -2.75 7.05
N VAL A 47 -0.63 -1.79 6.28
CA VAL A 47 -1.46 -0.92 5.44
C VAL A 47 -1.42 -1.42 4.00
N ALA A 48 -2.59 -1.56 3.38
CA ALA A 48 -2.71 -2.07 2.03
C ALA A 48 -2.09 -1.11 1.00
N VAL A 49 -1.35 -1.69 0.06
CA VAL A 49 -0.79 -0.99 -1.10
C VAL A 49 -1.16 -1.76 -2.36
N LEU A 50 -1.73 -1.07 -3.32
CA LEU A 50 -1.98 -1.60 -4.66
C LEU A 50 -1.01 -0.96 -5.65
N ILE A 51 -0.12 -1.79 -6.18
CA ILE A 51 0.82 -1.41 -7.22
C ILE A 51 0.20 -1.79 -8.56
N ARG A 52 0.15 -0.84 -9.49
CA ARG A 52 -0.33 -1.02 -10.85
C ARG A 52 0.79 -0.71 -11.83
N GLY A 53 0.96 -1.59 -12.82
CA GLY A 53 1.84 -1.40 -13.95
C GLY A 53 1.02 -1.08 -15.22
N TYR A 54 1.47 -0.08 -15.95
CA TYR A 54 0.88 0.39 -17.19
C TYR A 54 1.84 0.15 -18.35
N GLN A 55 1.40 0.48 -19.56
CA GLN A 55 2.26 0.48 -20.74
C GLN A 55 3.43 1.47 -20.58
N GLN A 56 4.47 1.29 -21.40
CA GLN A 56 5.65 2.18 -21.45
C GLN A 56 6.35 2.35 -20.09
N ASN A 57 6.40 1.29 -19.27
CA ASN A 57 7.03 1.29 -17.94
C ASN A 57 6.40 2.28 -16.93
N GLY A 58 5.19 2.77 -17.18
CA GLY A 58 4.46 3.58 -16.20
C GLY A 58 3.98 2.74 -15.01
N TYR A 59 3.93 3.33 -13.83
CA TYR A 59 3.36 2.67 -12.65
C TYR A 59 2.67 3.65 -11.70
N SER A 60 1.81 3.12 -10.84
CA SER A 60 1.26 3.83 -9.68
C SER A 60 1.26 2.90 -8.47
N ALA A 61 1.55 3.44 -7.29
CA ALA A 61 1.40 2.72 -6.03
C ALA A 61 0.43 3.49 -5.13
N SER A 62 -0.75 2.92 -4.92
CA SER A 62 -1.82 3.52 -4.10
C SER A 62 -1.78 2.91 -2.71
N VAL A 63 -1.49 3.72 -1.69
CA VAL A 63 -1.59 3.34 -0.28
C VAL A 63 -3.03 3.62 0.17
N PHE A 64 -3.69 2.64 0.78
CA PHE A 64 -5.05 2.81 1.25
C PHE A 64 -5.08 3.26 2.70
N ASN A 65 -5.86 4.29 2.97
CA ASN A 65 -5.97 4.85 4.30
C ASN A 65 -6.64 3.87 5.29
N GLN A 66 -6.59 4.20 6.57
CA GLN A 66 -7.23 3.48 7.65
C GLN A 66 -8.28 4.38 8.33
N ARG A 67 -9.17 3.76 9.09
CA ARG A 67 -10.16 4.47 9.90
C ARG A 67 -9.82 4.37 11.38
N CYS A 68 -10.19 5.40 12.12
CA CYS A 68 -10.13 5.37 13.57
C CYS A 68 -11.09 4.29 14.11
N GLU A 69 -10.64 3.52 15.09
CA GLU A 69 -11.43 2.48 15.72
C GLU A 69 -12.70 3.03 16.40
N ARG A 70 -12.61 4.23 16.98
CA ARG A 70 -13.70 4.87 17.74
C ARG A 70 -14.62 5.69 16.84
N CYS A 71 -14.13 6.76 16.24
CA CYS A 71 -14.96 7.70 15.49
C CYS A 71 -15.18 7.29 14.01
N LYS A 72 -14.51 6.23 13.54
CA LYS A 72 -14.59 5.71 12.15
C LYS A 72 -14.20 6.73 11.05
N GLN A 73 -13.71 7.90 11.44
CA GLN A 73 -13.18 8.92 10.53
C GLN A 73 -11.86 8.44 9.92
N LEU A 74 -11.58 8.94 8.72
CA LEU A 74 -10.24 8.85 8.14
C LEU A 74 -9.30 9.76 8.94
N GLY A 75 -8.03 9.41 8.92
CA GLY A 75 -6.96 10.17 9.55
C GLY A 75 -5.73 10.15 8.68
N THR A 76 -4.58 10.46 9.25
CA THR A 76 -3.31 10.46 8.51
C THR A 76 -2.54 9.16 8.70
N LEU A 77 -1.71 8.87 7.69
CA LEU A 77 -0.78 7.75 7.71
C LEU A 77 0.65 8.28 7.66
N GLU A 78 1.42 7.96 8.69
CA GLU A 78 2.87 8.08 8.66
C GLU A 78 3.44 6.79 8.09
N LEU A 79 3.88 6.82 6.83
CA LEU A 79 4.41 5.66 6.14
C LEU A 79 5.85 5.37 6.56
N ASP A 80 6.16 4.10 6.81
CA ASP A 80 7.54 3.64 6.88
C ASP A 80 8.15 3.67 5.47
N GLN A 81 9.00 4.66 5.23
CA GLN A 81 9.57 4.94 3.92
C GLN A 81 10.34 3.73 3.36
N SER A 82 11.13 3.04 4.19
CA SER A 82 11.89 1.87 3.78
C SER A 82 10.99 0.71 3.36
N SER A 83 9.92 0.44 4.10
CA SER A 83 8.91 -0.57 3.79
C SER A 83 8.23 -0.25 2.46
N TYR A 84 7.83 1.00 2.24
CA TYR A 84 7.24 1.45 0.99
C TYR A 84 8.21 1.29 -0.20
N ILE A 85 9.41 1.85 -0.10
CA ILE A 85 10.43 1.77 -1.16
C ILE A 85 10.76 0.32 -1.49
N ASN A 86 10.99 -0.53 -0.48
CA ASN A 86 11.32 -1.93 -0.69
C ASN A 86 10.18 -2.69 -1.39
N ARG A 87 8.93 -2.50 -0.95
CA ARG A 87 7.77 -3.18 -1.57
C ARG A 87 7.53 -2.76 -3.01
N VAL A 88 7.59 -1.46 -3.29
CA VAL A 88 7.37 -0.91 -4.63
C VAL A 88 8.50 -1.31 -5.56
N SER A 89 9.75 -1.04 -5.16
CA SER A 89 10.92 -1.37 -6.00
C SER A 89 11.04 -2.87 -6.27
N TYR A 90 10.80 -3.72 -5.27
CA TYR A 90 10.78 -5.18 -5.44
C TYR A 90 9.81 -5.59 -6.54
N ARG A 91 8.59 -5.06 -6.51
CA ARG A 91 7.56 -5.42 -7.49
C ARG A 91 7.91 -4.95 -8.90
N LEU A 92 8.42 -3.72 -9.02
CA LEU A 92 8.86 -3.18 -10.31
C LEU A 92 10.02 -4.00 -10.90
N LYS A 93 11.04 -4.33 -10.10
CA LYS A 93 12.16 -5.18 -10.52
C LYS A 93 11.69 -6.55 -11.00
N LYS A 94 10.80 -7.21 -10.24
CA LYS A 94 10.19 -8.49 -10.65
C LYS A 94 9.43 -8.37 -11.98
N TRP A 95 8.64 -7.31 -12.18
CA TRP A 95 7.93 -7.09 -13.45
C TRP A 95 8.82 -6.80 -14.64
N ALA A 96 10.02 -6.28 -14.40
CA ALA A 96 11.07 -6.06 -15.39
C ALA A 96 11.93 -7.32 -15.66
N GLY A 97 11.63 -8.46 -15.03
CA GLY A 97 12.36 -9.71 -15.23
C GLY A 97 13.70 -9.80 -14.48
N ILE A 98 13.97 -8.87 -13.56
CA ILE A 98 15.17 -8.91 -12.72
C ILE A 98 15.00 -10.01 -11.68
N SER A 99 16.01 -10.89 -11.58
CA SER A 99 16.06 -11.91 -10.53
C SER A 99 16.12 -11.22 -9.16
N MET A 100 15.20 -11.59 -8.29
CA MET A 100 15.08 -11.07 -6.94
C MET A 100 14.82 -12.25 -6.02
N GLU A 101 15.51 -12.31 -4.88
CA GLU A 101 15.21 -13.29 -3.84
C GLU A 101 13.75 -13.15 -3.40
N THR A 102 13.07 -14.26 -3.16
CA THR A 102 11.71 -14.20 -2.61
C THR A 102 11.87 -13.85 -1.14
N PRO A 103 11.36 -12.69 -0.66
CA PRO A 103 11.46 -12.33 0.74
C PRO A 103 10.79 -13.45 1.53
N ASP A 104 11.55 -14.03 2.46
CA ASP A 104 11.15 -15.26 3.14
C ASP A 104 9.79 -15.04 3.82
N ARG A 105 8.87 -15.98 3.63
CA ARG A 105 7.52 -15.88 4.22
C ARG A 105 7.61 -15.79 5.74
N LYS A 106 8.71 -16.29 6.33
CA LYS A 106 9.05 -16.28 7.75
C LYS A 106 9.55 -14.92 8.27
N GLU A 107 10.04 -14.02 7.41
CA GLU A 107 10.48 -12.66 7.80
C GLU A 107 9.31 -11.67 7.98
N ARG A 108 8.07 -12.10 7.76
CA ARG A 108 6.90 -11.33 8.16
C ARG A 108 6.92 -11.26 9.69
N LYS A 109 7.50 -10.19 10.24
CA LYS A 109 7.48 -9.86 11.68
C LYS A 109 6.09 -10.20 12.22
N LYS A 110 6.03 -10.89 13.36
CA LYS A 110 4.78 -11.09 14.10
C LYS A 110 4.18 -9.71 14.37
N THR A 111 3.23 -9.37 13.53
CA THR A 111 2.55 -8.08 13.51
C THR A 111 1.16 -8.34 14.06
N PRO A 112 0.59 -7.39 14.82
CA PRO A 112 -0.79 -7.50 15.27
C PRO A 112 -1.72 -7.88 14.10
N PRO A 113 -2.81 -8.63 14.38
CA PRO A 113 -3.76 -9.01 13.35
C PRO A 113 -4.27 -7.77 12.61
N HIS A 114 -4.39 -7.91 11.29
CA HIS A 114 -4.86 -6.81 10.46
C HIS A 114 -6.33 -6.50 10.79
N LYS A 115 -6.63 -5.24 11.10
CA LYS A 115 -8.01 -4.80 11.43
C LYS A 115 -8.79 -4.50 10.15
N SER A 116 -9.30 -5.55 9.50
CA SER A 116 -9.98 -5.45 8.21
C SER A 116 -11.11 -4.42 8.16
N ASP A 117 -11.92 -4.30 9.22
CA ASP A 117 -13.06 -3.39 9.27
C ASP A 117 -12.69 -1.90 9.22
N LEU A 118 -11.44 -1.60 9.60
CA LEU A 118 -10.88 -0.27 9.62
C LEU A 118 -10.04 0.04 8.37
N CYS A 119 -9.76 -0.95 7.51
CA CYS A 119 -8.89 -0.80 6.35
C CYS A 119 -9.68 -0.46 5.07
N GLU A 120 -9.32 0.65 4.43
CA GLU A 120 -9.93 1.05 3.15
C GLU A 120 -9.56 0.11 1.98
N GLY A 121 -8.47 -0.64 2.12
CA GLY A 121 -8.09 -1.70 1.19
C GLY A 121 -9.01 -2.92 1.30
N CYS A 122 -9.31 -3.38 2.53
CA CYS A 122 -10.22 -4.50 2.76
C CYS A 122 -11.64 -4.18 2.27
N ARG A 123 -12.12 -2.95 2.53
CA ARG A 123 -13.42 -2.48 2.03
C ARG A 123 -13.54 -2.48 0.50
N ARG A 124 -12.40 -2.46 -0.21
CA ARG A 124 -12.32 -2.54 -1.67
C ARG A 124 -11.97 -3.94 -2.17
N GLY A 125 -11.90 -4.94 -1.29
CA GLY A 125 -11.51 -6.31 -1.64
C GLY A 125 -10.06 -6.45 -2.10
N LEU A 126 -9.18 -5.50 -1.75
CA LEU A 126 -7.81 -5.46 -2.26
C LEU A 126 -6.81 -6.19 -1.35
N CYS A 127 -7.17 -6.48 -0.12
CA CYS A 127 -6.26 -7.05 0.85
C CYS A 127 -6.16 -8.57 0.73
N GLU A 128 -4.95 -9.08 0.46
CA GLU A 128 -4.61 -10.51 0.42
C GLU A 128 -3.82 -10.87 1.69
N PHE A 129 -4.49 -11.07 2.83
CA PHE A 129 -3.85 -11.41 4.12
C PHE A 129 -3.96 -12.88 4.47
#